data_AF-A0A934KIV2-F1
#
_entry.id   AF-A0A934KIV2-F1
#
_cell.length_a   1.000
_cell.length_b   1.000
_cell.length_c   1.000
_cell.angle_alpha   90.00
_cell.angle_beta   90.00
_cell.angle_gamma   90.00
#
_symmetry.space_group_name_H-M   'P 1'
#
loop_
_entity.id
_entity.type
_entity.pdbx_description
1 polymer ?
#
loop_
_entity_poly.entity_id
_entity_poly.type
_entity_poly.pdbx_seq_one_letter_code
_entity_poly.pdbx_strand_id
1 'polypeptide(L)'
;MIIFQDNVIKEFDDLIFDLYSKDYFSPKQSAEVYVDRIIDFIKESIETFPSQKTPQKLHHFGSKYMFYKSNSRTTWFIFYESEYQKYLITKIINNHIRDSNYLHGDK
;
A
#
# COMPACT_ATOMS: atom_id res chain seq x y z
N MET A 1 1.26 -11.43 -13.07
CA MET A 1 2.19 -11.91 -12.00
C MET A 1 2.51 -10.76 -11.08
N ILE A 2 2.48 -10.96 -9.76
CA ILE A 2 2.71 -9.90 -8.77
C ILE A 2 3.88 -10.31 -7.88
N ILE A 3 4.86 -9.42 -7.74
CA ILE A 3 6.03 -9.59 -6.88
C ILE A 3 6.06 -8.42 -5.90
N PHE A 4 6.30 -8.71 -4.62
CA PHE A 4 6.54 -7.70 -3.60
C PHE A 4 8.05 -7.58 -3.39
N GLN A 5 8.58 -6.36 -3.36
CA GLN A 5 9.96 -6.16 -2.93
C GLN A 5 10.12 -6.52 -1.44
N ASP A 6 11.31 -6.96 -1.05
CA ASP A 6 11.60 -7.37 0.33
C ASP A 6 11.31 -6.26 1.35
N ASN A 7 11.53 -4.99 0.99
CA ASN A 7 11.18 -3.86 1.86
C ASN A 7 9.67 -3.75 2.09
N VAL A 8 8.84 -4.09 1.10
CA VAL A 8 7.38 -4.05 1.23
C VAL A 8 6.90 -5.20 2.11
N ILE A 9 7.52 -6.38 1.99
CA ILE A 9 7.23 -7.52 2.88
C ILE A 9 7.57 -7.11 4.34
N LYS A 10 8.74 -6.51 4.54
CA LYS A 10 9.13 -5.99 5.85
C LYS A 10 8.19 -4.89 6.36
N GLU A 11 7.72 -4.01 5.49
CA GLU A 11 6.72 -2.97 5.86
C GLU A 11 5.39 -3.59 6.33
N PHE A 12 4.97 -4.71 5.75
CA PHE A 12 3.81 -5.45 6.23
C PHE A 12 4.05 -6.08 7.61
N ASP A 13 5.20 -6.70 7.83
CA ASP A 13 5.57 -7.27 9.14
C ASP A 13 5.65 -6.18 10.22
N ASP A 14 6.33 -5.08 9.91
CA ASP A 14 6.45 -3.91 10.78
C ASP A 14 5.06 -3.33 11.09
N LEU A 15 4.15 -3.28 10.11
CA LEU A 15 2.77 -2.81 10.30
C LEU A 15 1.97 -3.73 11.23
N ILE A 16 2.07 -5.05 11.10
CA ILE A 16 1.42 -6.01 12.00
C ILE A 16 1.91 -5.78 13.43
N PHE A 17 3.23 -5.63 13.61
CA PHE A 17 3.84 -5.38 14.91
C PHE A 17 3.36 -4.05 15.51
N ASP A 18 3.35 -2.97 14.73
CA ASP A 18 2.91 -1.64 15.16
C ASP A 18 1.43 -1.63 15.57
N LEU A 19 0.58 -2.27 14.77
CA LEU A 19 -0.85 -2.36 15.02
C LEU A 19 -1.18 -3.13 16.30
N TYR A 20 -0.44 -4.20 16.57
CA TYR A 20 -0.59 -4.98 17.79
C TYR A 20 0.00 -4.25 19.01
N SER A 21 1.25 -3.76 18.92
CA SER A 21 1.97 -3.14 20.04
C SER A 21 1.37 -1.80 20.50
N LYS A 22 0.65 -1.10 19.62
CA LYS A 22 -0.05 0.15 19.94
C LYS A 22 -1.53 -0.07 20.32
N ASP A 23 -1.94 -1.32 20.58
CA ASP A 23 -3.31 -1.71 20.95
C ASP A 23 -4.40 -1.28 19.94
N TYR A 24 -4.04 -1.05 18.67
CA TYR A 24 -5.03 -0.82 17.61
C TYR A 24 -5.83 -2.08 17.31
N PHE A 25 -5.18 -3.24 17.42
CA PHE A 25 -5.79 -4.54 17.24
C PHE A 25 -5.36 -5.50 18.34
N SER A 26 -6.35 -6.18 18.94
CA SER A 26 -6.12 -7.29 19.86
C SER A 26 -7.18 -8.37 19.59
N PRO A 27 -6.79 -9.63 19.33
CA PRO A 27 -5.41 -10.15 19.40
C PRO A 27 -4.57 -9.85 18.13
N LYS A 28 -3.28 -10.22 18.12
CA LYS A 28 -2.35 -10.01 16.98
C LYS A 28 -2.93 -10.53 15.65
N GLN A 29 -3.70 -11.62 15.67
CA GLN A 29 -4.35 -12.15 14.47
C GLN A 29 -5.26 -11.13 13.78
N SER A 30 -5.86 -10.19 14.52
CA SER A 30 -6.67 -9.12 13.92
C SER A 30 -5.82 -8.13 13.11
N ALA A 31 -4.55 -7.90 13.49
CA ALA A 31 -3.61 -7.10 12.70
C ALA A 31 -3.13 -7.87 11.46
N GLU A 32 -2.87 -9.18 11.58
CA GLU A 32 -2.52 -10.06 10.46
C GLU A 32 -3.65 -10.06 9.41
N VAL A 33 -4.90 -10.29 9.83
CA VAL A 33 -6.09 -10.22 8.95
C VAL A 33 -6.26 -8.84 8.30
N TYR A 34 -5.91 -7.75 9.01
CA TYR A 34 -5.97 -6.41 8.43
C TYR A 34 -4.96 -6.25 7.27
N VAL A 35 -3.74 -6.76 7.43
CA VAL A 35 -2.71 -6.74 6.39
C VAL A 35 -3.05 -7.67 5.24
N ASP A 36 -3.58 -8.87 5.52
CA ASP A 36 -4.05 -9.80 4.49
C ASP A 36 -5.05 -9.14 3.55
N ARG A 37 -6.00 -8.34 4.08
CA ARG A 37 -6.96 -7.59 3.25
C ARG A 37 -6.31 -6.58 2.31
N ILE A 38 -5.18 -5.96 2.70
CA ILE A 38 -4.43 -5.06 1.83
C ILE A 38 -3.78 -5.87 0.70
N ILE A 39 -3.16 -7.01 1.04
CA ILE A 39 -2.51 -7.90 0.08
C ILE A 39 -3.53 -8.48 -0.91
N ASP A 40 -4.68 -8.93 -0.42
CA ASP A 40 -5.77 -9.47 -1.23
C ASP A 40 -6.32 -8.42 -2.18
N PHE A 41 -6.56 -7.20 -1.70
CA PHE A 41 -6.95 -6.08 -2.56
C PHE A 41 -5.93 -5.86 -3.69
N ILE A 42 -4.62 -5.87 -3.38
CA ILE A 42 -3.58 -5.71 -4.39
C ILE A 42 -3.68 -6.82 -5.44
N LYS A 43 -3.78 -8.08 -4.99
CA LYS A 43 -3.83 -9.25 -5.88
C LYS A 43 -5.06 -9.25 -6.79
N GLU A 44 -6.21 -8.87 -6.26
CA GLU A 44 -7.49 -8.90 -6.97
C GLU A 44 -7.66 -7.70 -7.90
N SER A 45 -7.09 -6.54 -7.53
CA SER A 45 -7.44 -5.27 -8.17
C SER A 45 -6.35 -4.70 -9.07
N ILE A 46 -5.07 -5.07 -8.92
CA ILE A 46 -3.97 -4.37 -9.61
C ILE A 46 -4.07 -4.37 -11.14
N GLU A 47 -4.74 -5.38 -11.72
CA GLU A 47 -4.90 -5.48 -13.18
C GLU A 47 -6.05 -4.62 -13.72
N THR A 48 -7.07 -4.35 -12.90
CA THR A 48 -8.33 -3.71 -13.34
C THR A 48 -8.54 -2.32 -12.73
N PHE A 49 -7.91 -2.04 -11.59
CA PHE A 49 -8.05 -0.78 -10.89
C PHE A 49 -7.37 0.35 -11.66
N PRO A 50 -8.01 1.53 -11.81
CA PRO A 50 -7.40 2.66 -12.50
C PRO A 50 -6.09 3.10 -11.84
N SER A 51 -4.98 2.88 -12.54
CA SER A 51 -3.65 3.32 -12.09
C SER A 51 -3.52 4.84 -12.19
N GLN A 52 -2.94 5.47 -11.16
CA GLN A 52 -2.55 6.88 -11.21
C GLN A 52 -1.05 7.00 -11.47
N LYS A 53 -0.64 8.05 -12.18
CA LYS A 53 0.78 8.38 -12.33
C LYS A 53 1.28 8.95 -11.02
N THR A 54 2.43 8.46 -10.56
CA THR A 54 3.05 8.97 -9.34
C THR A 54 3.57 10.40 -9.56
N PRO A 55 3.31 11.35 -8.64
CA PRO A 55 3.91 12.69 -8.72
C PRO A 55 5.43 12.63 -8.69
N GLN A 56 6.11 13.57 -9.35
CA GLN A 56 7.57 13.58 -9.47
C GLN A 56 8.30 13.49 -8.11
N LYS A 57 7.76 14.10 -7.06
CA LYS A 57 8.32 14.05 -5.71
C LYS A 57 8.34 12.65 -5.10
N LEU A 58 7.46 11.78 -5.56
CA LEU A 58 7.27 10.41 -5.06
C LEU A 58 7.69 9.35 -6.07
N HIS A 59 8.26 9.72 -7.21
CA HIS A 59 8.62 8.78 -8.28
C HIS A 59 9.60 7.70 -7.84
N HIS A 60 10.39 7.96 -6.79
CA HIS A 60 11.29 6.99 -6.17
C HIS A 60 10.56 5.84 -5.46
N PHE A 61 9.26 5.99 -5.18
CA PHE A 61 8.41 4.91 -4.68
C PHE A 61 7.83 4.03 -5.78
N GLY A 62 7.83 4.47 -7.04
CA GLY A 62 7.31 3.73 -8.20
C GLY A 62 6.65 4.67 -9.21
N SER A 63 6.60 4.28 -10.49
CA SER A 63 6.04 5.09 -11.58
C SER A 63 4.52 5.23 -11.53
N LYS A 64 3.84 4.26 -10.93
CA LYS A 64 2.39 4.23 -10.76
C LYS A 64 2.01 3.98 -9.31
N TYR A 65 0.78 4.36 -8.96
CA TYR A 65 0.16 3.93 -7.73
C TYR A 65 -1.34 3.68 -7.88
N MET A 66 -1.89 2.93 -6.93
CA MET A 66 -3.33 2.82 -6.68
C MET A 66 -3.63 3.09 -5.21
N PHE A 67 -4.90 3.27 -4.88
CA PHE A 67 -5.31 3.54 -3.50
C PHE A 67 -6.35 2.54 -3.00
N TYR A 68 -6.24 2.19 -1.72
CA TYR A 68 -7.16 1.31 -1.01
C TYR A 68 -7.69 1.99 0.24
N LYS A 69 -8.99 2.25 0.30
CA LYS A 69 -9.65 2.81 1.49
C LYS A 69 -10.04 1.67 2.43
N SER A 70 -9.17 1.33 3.36
CA SER A 70 -9.42 0.26 4.34
C SER A 70 -10.55 0.61 5.33
N ASN A 71 -10.74 1.90 5.63
CA ASN A 71 -11.84 2.42 6.43
C ASN A 71 -12.03 3.94 6.16
N SER A 72 -12.91 4.60 6.92
CA SER A 72 -13.21 6.04 6.76
C SER A 72 -12.03 6.98 7.08
N ARG A 73 -11.00 6.50 7.80
CA ARG A 73 -9.85 7.29 8.26
C ARG A 73 -8.53 6.93 7.58
N THR A 74 -8.41 5.71 7.07
CA THR A 74 -7.15 5.18 6.53
C THR A 74 -7.26 4.79 5.06
N THR A 75 -6.51 5.50 4.23
CA THR A 75 -6.26 5.19 2.81
C THR A 75 -4.81 4.76 2.65
N TRP A 76 -4.61 3.58 2.05
CA TRP A 76 -3.32 3.07 1.64
C TRP A 76 -3.03 3.48 0.21
N PHE A 77 -1.79 3.84 -0.07
CA PHE A 77 -1.27 4.12 -1.40
C PHE A 77 -0.21 3.07 -1.71
N ILE A 78 -0.47 2.32 -2.78
CA ILE A 78 0.34 1.18 -3.20
C ILE A 78 1.07 1.60 -4.47
N PHE A 79 2.38 1.78 -4.37
CA PHE A 79 3.23 2.12 -5.51
C PHE A 79 3.80 0.88 -6.16
N TYR A 80 3.92 0.92 -7.48
CA TYR A 80 4.40 -0.21 -8.24
C TYR A 80 4.99 0.19 -9.59
N GLU A 81 5.81 -0.71 -10.12
CA GLU A 81 6.17 -0.77 -11.53
C GLU A 81 5.34 -1.83 -12.24
N SER A 82 5.08 -1.62 -13.53
CA SER A 82 4.32 -2.60 -14.33
C SER A 82 4.86 -2.70 -15.75
N GLU A 83 5.07 -3.92 -16.23
CA GLU A 83 5.44 -4.21 -17.62
C GLU A 83 4.85 -5.55 -18.05
N TYR A 84 4.20 -5.63 -19.22
CA TYR A 84 3.61 -6.87 -19.75
C TYR A 84 2.78 -7.70 -18.72
N GLN A 85 1.87 -7.05 -17.99
CA GLN A 85 1.04 -7.68 -16.93
C GLN A 85 1.86 -8.35 -15.78
N LYS A 86 3.10 -7.91 -15.60
CA LYS A 86 3.92 -8.18 -14.43
C LYS A 86 3.98 -6.91 -13.59
N TYR A 87 3.74 -7.07 -12.30
CA TYR A 87 3.67 -5.97 -11.35
C TYR A 87 4.71 -6.18 -10.25
N LEU A 88 5.49 -5.15 -9.99
CA LEU A 88 6.44 -5.10 -8.88
C LEU A 88 5.94 -4.07 -7.88
N ILE A 89 5.49 -4.51 -6.72
CA ILE A 89 5.10 -3.63 -5.63
C ILE A 89 6.36 -3.14 -4.93
N THR A 90 6.57 -1.83 -4.95
CA THR A 90 7.84 -1.19 -4.57
C THR A 90 7.73 -0.43 -3.25
N LYS A 91 6.55 0.08 -2.90
CA LYS A 91 6.31 0.80 -1.65
C LYS A 91 4.84 0.79 -1.25
N ILE A 92 4.58 0.75 0.05
CA ILE A 92 3.27 1.10 0.62
C ILE A 92 3.40 2.25 1.62
N ILE A 93 2.47 3.21 1.56
CA ILE A 93 2.30 4.25 2.60
C ILE A 93 0.81 4.44 2.88
N ASN A 94 0.47 5.11 3.97
CA ASN A 94 -0.91 5.55 4.23
C ASN A 94 -1.00 7.07 4.38
N ASN A 95 -2.23 7.58 4.46
CA ASN A 95 -2.53 9.01 4.59
C ASN A 95 -2.13 9.65 5.94
N HIS A 96 -1.50 8.90 6.85
CA HIS A 96 -0.93 9.43 8.10
C HIS A 96 0.58 9.72 7.97
N ILE A 97 1.19 9.40 6.83
CA ILE A 97 2.61 9.69 6.53
C ILE A 97 2.72 10.99 5.74
N ARG A 98 3.69 11.86 6.08
CA ARG A 98 3.86 13.19 5.47
C ARG A 98 3.91 13.19 3.94
N ASP A 99 4.49 12.16 3.35
CA ASP A 99 4.63 12.02 1.90
C ASP A 99 3.28 11.88 1.17
N SER A 100 2.23 11.40 1.84
CA SER A 100 0.90 11.29 1.25
C SER A 100 0.29 12.65 0.87
N ASN A 101 0.80 13.75 1.44
CA ASN A 101 0.36 15.11 1.09
C ASN A 101 0.60 15.43 -0.39
N TYR A 102 1.58 14.79 -1.04
CA TYR A 102 1.81 14.97 -2.47
C TYR A 102 0.81 14.20 -3.35
N LEU A 103 0.01 13.30 -2.77
CA LEU A 103 -1.02 12.51 -3.47
C LEU A 103 -2.42 13.16 -3.37
N HIS A 104 -2.54 14.24 -2.60
CA HIS A 104 -3.78 15.01 -2.45
C HIS A 104 -3.90 16.19 -3.42
N GLY A 105 -2.92 16.40 -4.30
CA GLY A 105 -2.90 17.46 -5.30
C GLY A 105 -2.98 16.89 -6.71
N ASP A 106 -4.20 16.69 -7.18
CA ASP A 106 -4.64 16.83 -8.58
C ASP A 106 -6.16 16.56 -8.56
N LYS A 107 -6.90 17.56 -8.05
CA LYS A 107 -8.34 17.73 -8.26
C LYS A 107 -8.54 18.89 -9.22
#